data_AF-A0A2E8TL04-F1
#
_entry.id   AF-A0A2E8TL04-F1
#
_cell.length_a   1.000
_cell.length_b   1.000
_cell.length_c   1.000
_cell.angle_alpha   90.00
_cell.angle_beta   90.00
_cell.angle_gamma   90.00
#
_symmetry.space_group_name_H-M   'P 1'
#
loop_
_entity.id
_entity.type
_entity.pdbx_description
1 polymer ?
#
loop_
_entity_poly.entity_id
_entity_poly.type
_entity_poly.pdbx_seq_one_letter_code
_entity_poly.pdbx_strand_id
1 'polypeptide(L)'
;MQIITLTTDLGTKDSYVASIKGAIYSEISDVKVIDISNTIDPFNIHQAAYVLRSCYEDFPDGTIHIISVDDELTINNEHLVVKSNNHYFIGSDNGLFSLLINK
;
A
#
# COMPACT_ATOMS: atom_id res chain seq x y z
N MET A 1 9.39 7.16 -15.02
CA MET A 1 8.19 6.32 -14.91
C MET A 1 7.87 6.19 -13.44
N GLN A 2 6.70 6.65 -12.98
CA GLN A 2 6.31 6.57 -11.58
C GLN A 2 5.60 5.23 -11.34
N ILE A 3 6.05 4.48 -10.34
CA ILE A 3 5.43 3.20 -9.96
C ILE A 3 4.67 3.41 -8.65
N ILE A 4 3.42 2.96 -8.65
CA ILE A 4 2.61 2.80 -7.43
C ILE A 4 2.39 1.31 -7.23
N THR A 5 2.62 0.79 -6.04
CA THR A 5 2.26 -0.58 -5.70
C THR A 5 1.06 -0.63 -4.76
N LEU A 6 0.24 -1.68 -4.86
CA LEU A 6 -0.90 -1.92 -3.96
C LEU A 6 -0.70 -3.17 -3.11
N THR A 7 -0.88 -3.04 -1.80
CA THR A 7 -1.00 -4.15 -0.85
C THR A 7 -2.32 -4.00 -0.09
N THR A 8 -3.28 -4.91 -0.28
CA THR A 8 -4.63 -4.76 0.27
C THR A 8 -5.22 -6.06 0.83
N ASP A 9 -6.21 -5.94 1.71
CA ASP A 9 -7.06 -7.03 2.23
C ASP A 9 -8.47 -7.08 1.58
N LEU A 10 -8.70 -6.25 0.56
CA LEU A 10 -9.97 -6.10 -0.17
C LEU A 10 -10.39 -7.31 -1.03
N GLY A 11 -9.50 -8.28 -1.23
CA GLY A 11 -9.75 -9.42 -2.11
C GLY A 11 -9.72 -9.07 -3.60
N THR A 12 -10.03 -10.07 -4.43
CA THR A 12 -10.04 -9.97 -5.90
C THR A 12 -11.39 -10.28 -6.54
N LYS A 13 -12.42 -10.50 -5.72
CA LYS A 13 -13.76 -10.89 -6.18
C LYS A 13 -14.65 -9.71 -6.52
N ASP A 14 -14.44 -8.58 -5.85
CA ASP A 14 -15.26 -7.38 -5.95
C ASP A 14 -14.51 -6.23 -6.63
N SER A 15 -15.21 -5.10 -6.83
CA SER A 15 -14.71 -3.98 -7.62
C SER A 15 -13.70 -3.07 -6.90
N TYR A 16 -13.43 -3.25 -5.61
CA TYR A 16 -12.68 -2.29 -4.81
C TYR A 16 -11.29 -1.96 -5.35
N VAL A 17 -10.48 -2.98 -5.67
CA VAL A 17 -9.14 -2.80 -6.26
C VAL A 17 -9.22 -2.07 -7.61
N ALA A 18 -10.25 -2.37 -8.41
CA ALA A 18 -10.47 -1.70 -9.69
C ALA A 18 -10.84 -0.21 -9.49
N SER A 19 -11.65 0.11 -8.48
CA SER A 19 -11.99 1.48 -8.12
C SER A 19 -10.77 2.28 -7.66
N ILE A 20 -9.89 1.69 -6.84
CA ILE A 20 -8.62 2.32 -6.43
C ILE A 20 -7.76 2.64 -7.66
N LYS A 21 -7.55 1.65 -8.54
CA LYS A 21 -6.78 1.85 -9.77
C LYS A 21 -7.41 2.89 -10.68
N GLY A 22 -8.73 2.88 -10.83
CA GLY A 22 -9.47 3.88 -11.60
C GLY A 22 -9.23 5.30 -11.09
N ALA A 23 -9.29 5.50 -9.76
CA ALA A 23 -9.02 6.80 -9.14
C ALA A 23 -7.55 7.25 -9.35
N ILE A 24 -6.59 6.33 -9.23
CA ILE A 24 -5.18 6.64 -9.51
C ILE A 24 -5.00 7.09 -10.97
N TYR A 25 -5.58 6.34 -11.92
CA TYR A 25 -5.46 6.64 -13.34
C TYR A 25 -6.22 7.89 -13.78
N SER A 26 -7.26 8.33 -13.06
CA SER A 26 -7.94 9.59 -13.35
C SER A 26 -7.13 10.82 -12.93
N GLU A 27 -6.30 10.70 -11.88
CA GLU A 27 -5.52 11.80 -11.33
C GLU A 27 -4.10 11.88 -11.92
N ILE A 28 -3.48 10.74 -12.23
CA ILE A 28 -2.07 10.67 -12.63
C ILE A 28 -1.93 10.00 -13.99
N SER A 29 -1.59 10.81 -15.01
CA SER A 29 -1.26 10.29 -16.34
C SER A 29 0.09 9.57 -16.34
N ASP A 30 0.20 8.46 -17.09
CA ASP A 30 1.45 7.69 -17.29
C ASP A 30 2.07 7.08 -16.01
N VAL A 31 1.22 6.72 -15.04
CA VAL A 31 1.61 5.96 -13.85
C VAL A 31 1.48 4.45 -14.08
N LYS A 32 2.37 3.66 -13.49
CA LYS A 32 2.26 2.19 -13.50
C LYS A 32 1.79 1.70 -12.13
N VAL A 33 0.62 1.07 -12.07
CA VAL A 33 0.13 0.44 -10.84
C VAL A 33 0.44 -1.06 -10.86
N ILE A 34 1.11 -1.55 -9.82
CA ILE A 34 1.50 -2.96 -9.65
C ILE A 34 0.90 -3.51 -8.36
N ASP A 35 0.17 -4.62 -8.43
CA ASP A 35 -0.30 -5.29 -7.23
C ASP A 35 0.85 -6.10 -6.61
N ILE A 36 1.14 -5.88 -5.33
CA ILE A 36 1.97 -6.78 -4.54
C ILE A 36 1.11 -7.93 -4.03
N SER A 37 -0.02 -7.61 -3.41
CA SER A 37 -1.04 -8.58 -3.02
C SER A 37 -2.35 -7.86 -2.77
N ASN A 38 -3.48 -8.41 -3.22
CA ASN A 38 -4.81 -7.94 -2.85
C ASN A 38 -5.56 -9.02 -2.02
N THR A 39 -4.83 -9.95 -1.43
CA THR A 39 -5.39 -11.09 -0.69
C THR A 39 -4.72 -11.24 0.66
N ILE A 40 -4.35 -10.12 1.29
CA ILE A 40 -4.01 -10.10 2.71
C ILE A 40 -5.27 -10.52 3.49
N ASP A 41 -5.09 -11.27 4.57
CA ASP A 41 -6.20 -11.62 5.46
C ASP A 41 -6.80 -10.33 6.05
N PRO A 42 -8.14 -10.21 6.14
CA PRO A 42 -8.78 -9.01 6.64
C PRO A 42 -8.16 -8.47 7.93
N PHE A 43 -7.80 -7.19 7.94
CA PHE A 43 -7.21 -6.45 9.05
C PHE A 43 -5.81 -6.92 9.50
N ASN A 44 -5.16 -7.82 8.76
CA ASN A 44 -3.89 -8.42 9.16
C ASN A 44 -2.68 -7.56 8.77
N ILE A 45 -2.40 -6.51 9.55
CA ILE A 45 -1.27 -5.61 9.33
C ILE A 45 0.10 -6.30 9.41
N HIS A 46 0.20 -7.41 10.16
CA HIS A 46 1.44 -8.19 10.26
C HIS A 46 1.77 -8.93 8.96
N GLN A 47 0.76 -9.56 8.36
CA GLN A 47 0.90 -10.21 7.06
C GLN A 47 1.17 -9.18 5.96
N ALA A 48 0.46 -8.04 5.98
CA ALA A 48 0.69 -6.94 5.04
C ALA A 48 2.16 -6.46 5.09
N ALA A 49 2.67 -6.20 6.30
CA ALA A 49 4.04 -5.78 6.51
C ALA A 49 5.05 -6.86 6.06
N TYR A 50 4.81 -8.13 6.39
CA TYR A 50 5.67 -9.24 5.97
C TYR A 50 5.74 -9.38 4.45
N VAL A 51 4.59 -9.39 3.78
CA VAL A 51 4.48 -9.51 2.32
C VAL A 51 5.15 -8.33 1.63
N LEU A 52 4.81 -7.10 2.03
CA LEU A 52 5.42 -5.90 1.45
C LEU A 52 6.94 -5.86 1.67
N ARG A 53 7.42 -6.17 2.88
CA ARG A 53 8.85 -6.19 3.22
C ARG A 53 9.63 -7.18 2.34
N SER A 54 8.99 -8.24 1.86
CA SER A 54 9.65 -9.28 1.07
C SER A 54 10.03 -8.86 -0.36
N CYS A 55 9.45 -7.77 -0.90
CA CYS A 55 9.67 -7.39 -2.29
C CYS A 55 9.75 -5.88 -2.57
N TYR A 56 9.47 -4.98 -1.61
CA TYR A 56 9.47 -3.54 -1.92
C TYR A 56 10.84 -3.03 -2.41
N GLU A 57 11.95 -3.61 -1.91
CA GLU A 57 13.32 -3.25 -2.31
C GLU A 57 13.67 -3.69 -3.74
N ASP A 58 12.86 -4.55 -4.37
CA ASP A 58 13.03 -4.93 -5.78
C ASP A 58 12.50 -3.85 -6.74
N PHE A 59 11.75 -2.88 -6.22
CA PHE A 59 11.25 -1.75 -7.00
C PHE A 59 12.29 -0.61 -7.08
N PRO A 60 12.28 0.21 -8.14
CA PRO A 60 13.17 1.36 -8.23
C PRO A 60 12.95 2.38 -7.11
N ASP A 61 14.01 3.11 -6.76
CA ASP A 61 13.96 4.29 -5.90
C ASP A 61 12.82 5.25 -6.31
N GLY A 62 12.15 5.80 -5.30
CA GLY A 62 11.01 6.71 -5.47
C GLY A 62 9.68 6.01 -5.71
N THR A 63 9.63 4.67 -5.73
CA THR A 63 8.37 3.92 -5.79
C THR A 63 7.47 4.25 -4.59
N ILE A 64 6.18 4.42 -4.85
CA ILE A 64 5.17 4.69 -3.84
C ILE A 64 4.41 3.39 -3.56
N HIS A 65 4.40 2.94 -2.32
CA HIS A 65 3.69 1.75 -1.88
C HIS A 65 2.44 2.18 -1.11
N ILE A 66 1.25 1.92 -1.65
CA ILE A 66 -0.02 2.14 -0.97
C ILE A 66 -0.41 0.84 -0.27
N ILE A 67 -0.68 0.94 1.03
CA ILE A 67 -1.14 -0.17 1.87
C ILE A 67 -2.54 0.15 2.37
N SER A 68 -3.51 -0.64 1.93
CA SER A 68 -4.93 -0.54 2.27
C SER A 68 -5.32 -1.80 3.03
N VAL A 69 -4.96 -1.85 4.31
CA VAL A 69 -5.23 -2.95 5.25
C VAL A 69 -5.57 -2.35 6.60
N ASP A 70 -6.75 -2.66 7.13
CA ASP A 70 -7.31 -1.96 8.31
C ASP A 70 -7.22 -0.43 8.17
N ASP A 71 -7.63 0.07 6.99
CA ASP A 71 -7.31 1.42 6.53
C ASP A 71 -8.49 2.40 6.57
N GLU A 72 -9.57 2.02 7.26
CA GLU A 72 -10.77 2.85 7.38
C GLU A 72 -10.44 4.20 8.00
N LEU A 73 -10.73 5.27 7.25
CA LEU A 73 -10.50 6.64 7.72
C LEU A 73 -11.45 6.94 8.88
N THR A 74 -10.89 7.13 10.06
CA THR A 74 -11.61 7.55 11.26
C THR A 74 -10.86 8.69 11.94
N ILE A 75 -11.49 9.35 12.91
CA ILE A 75 -10.83 10.39 13.70
C ILE A 75 -9.60 9.88 14.47
N ASN A 76 -9.49 8.56 14.65
CA ASN A 76 -8.39 7.90 15.35
C ASN A 76 -7.47 7.11 14.40
N ASN A 77 -7.75 7.11 13.09
CA ASN A 77 -7.01 6.34 12.09
C ASN A 77 -6.76 7.23 10.87
N GLU A 78 -5.78 8.12 10.99
CA GLU A 78 -5.35 9.00 9.89
C GLU A 78 -4.43 8.25 8.93
N HIS A 79 -4.46 8.64 7.65
CA HIS A 79 -3.49 8.15 6.68
C HIS A 79 -2.21 8.97 6.75
N LEU A 80 -1.08 8.26 6.82
CA LEU A 80 0.26 8.85 6.86
C LEU A 80 1.03 8.54 5.58
N VAL A 81 2.02 9.39 5.33
CA VAL A 81 3.08 9.12 4.34
C VAL A 81 4.40 9.02 5.06
N VAL A 82 5.10 7.90 4.86
CA VAL A 82 6.42 7.65 5.43
C VAL A 82 7.44 7.47 4.32
N LYS A 83 8.58 8.17 4.41
CA LYS A 83 9.71 7.98 3.49
C LYS A 83 10.79 7.15 4.18
N SER A 84 11.17 6.02 3.58
CA SER A 84 12.24 5.16 4.09
C SER A 84 12.92 4.40 2.94
N ASN A 85 14.24 4.17 3.04
CA ASN A 85 15.04 3.45 2.03
C ASN A 85 14.85 3.96 0.58
N ASN A 86 14.66 5.26 0.38
CA ASN A 86 14.31 5.89 -0.91
C ASN A 86 12.93 5.52 -1.49
N HIS A 87 12.07 4.83 -0.75
CA HIS A 87 10.68 4.57 -1.08
C HIS A 87 9.72 5.46 -0.28
N TYR A 88 8.48 5.56 -0.75
CA TYR A 88 7.38 6.19 -0.03
C TYR A 88 6.33 5.13 0.30
N PHE A 89 5.81 5.18 1.52
CA PHE A 89 4.77 4.27 2.01
C PHE A 89 3.57 5.09 2.46
N ILE A 90 2.38 4.74 2.00
CA ILE A 90 1.12 5.42 2.29
C ILE A 90 0.14 4.41 2.89
N GLY A 91 -0.49 4.74 4.00
CA GLY A 91 -1.40 3.84 4.72
C GLY A 91 -1.81 4.39 6.08
N SER A 92 -2.61 3.62 6.81
CA SER A 92 -3.15 4.03 8.11
C SER A 92 -2.13 4.01 9.25
N ASP A 93 -2.31 4.91 10.22
CA ASP A 93 -1.56 4.94 11.49
C ASP A 93 -2.06 3.87 12.48
N ASN A 94 -1.96 2.61 12.08
CA ASN A 94 -2.39 1.44 12.86
C ASN A 94 -1.21 0.58 13.34
N GLY A 95 0.01 1.14 13.29
CA GLY A 95 1.25 0.43 13.65
C GLY A 95 1.91 -0.31 12.49
N LEU A 96 1.30 -0.37 11.29
CA LEU A 96 1.86 -1.05 10.11
C LEU A 96 3.27 -0.56 9.75
N PHE A 97 3.50 0.75 9.76
CA PHE A 97 4.82 1.31 9.44
C PHE A 97 5.90 0.88 10.42
N SER A 98 5.56 0.71 11.70
CA SER A 98 6.50 0.20 12.71
C SER A 98 6.93 -1.24 12.41
N LEU A 99 6.03 -2.07 11.89
CA LEU A 99 6.33 -3.45 11.48
C LEU A 99 7.16 -3.51 10.19
N LEU A 100 6.93 -2.55 9.29
CA LEU A 100 7.59 -2.48 7.99
C LEU A 100 9.03 -1.96 8.10
N ILE A 101 9.26 -0.91 8.90
CA ILE A 101 10.51 -0.12 8.89
C ILE A 101 11.49 -0.55 9.98
N ASN A 102 11.04 -1.16 11.08
CA ASN A 102 11.99 -1.67 12.08
C ASN A 102 12.80 -2.83 11.50
N LYS A 103 14.13 -2.64 11.49
CA LYS A 103 15.13 -3.70 11.40
C LYS A 103 15.53 -4.13 12.80
#